data_AF-A0A351HUN6-F1
#
_entry.id   AF-A0A351HUN6-F1
#
_cell.length_a   1.000
_cell.length_b   1.000
_cell.length_c   1.000
_cell.angle_alpha   90.00
_cell.angle_beta   90.00
_cell.angle_gamma   90.00
#
_symmetry.space_group_name_H-M   'P 1'
#
loop_
_entity.id
_entity.type
_entity.pdbx_description
1 polymer ?
#
loop_
_entity_poly.entity_id
_entity_poly.type
_entity_poly.pdbx_seq_one_letter_code
_entity_poly.pdbx_strand_id
1 'polypeptide(L)'
;MTKEEMELRLASNNLTHVTLKYGEKNVWSDSPSFFGALDLDGQGGGASDYRIWITQGYAGEISVGDVLLKEMGNMEGPTFQGFDERYNGCTHFGALSGGVGCTTDNFEPTCPRIVKVPIYSYTVDKQTVVVEGFAAFLLENQTDKGEITGSFLNMVSNGASSGSNVGEGTDGDFGLYNLILSE
;
A
#
# COMPACT_ATOMS: atom_id res chain seq x y z
N MET A 1 -1.50 -0.91 6.16
CA MET A 1 -0.99 -2.00 7.02
C MET A 1 -0.67 -1.41 8.39
N THR A 2 -0.85 -2.14 9.49
CA THR A 2 -0.49 -1.59 10.80
C THR A 2 1.02 -1.49 10.96
N LYS A 3 1.48 -0.51 11.73
CA LYS A 3 2.90 -0.35 12.08
C LYS A 3 3.45 -1.59 12.78
N GLU A 4 2.69 -2.10 13.76
CA GLU A 4 3.04 -3.32 14.49
C GLU A 4 3.23 -4.53 13.56
N GLU A 5 2.34 -4.72 12.57
CA GLU A 5 2.50 -5.80 11.60
C GLU A 5 3.79 -5.62 10.79
N MET A 6 4.05 -4.41 10.27
CA MET A 6 5.21 -4.14 9.44
C MET A 6 6.54 -4.32 10.21
N GLU A 7 6.61 -3.85 11.46
CA GLU A 7 7.78 -4.03 12.32
C GLU A 7 8.08 -5.50 12.60
N LEU A 8 7.04 -6.30 12.87
CA LEU A 8 7.20 -7.75 13.08
C LEU A 8 7.65 -8.47 11.81
N ARG A 9 7.15 -8.06 10.63
CA ARG A 9 7.56 -8.61 9.33
C ARG A 9 9.04 -8.31 9.04
N LEU A 10 9.49 -7.09 9.32
CA LEU A 10 10.90 -6.71 9.18
C LEU A 10 11.79 -7.49 10.15
N ALA A 11 11.42 -7.56 11.43
CA ALA A 11 12.19 -8.27 12.45
C ALA A 11 12.32 -9.77 12.15
N SER A 12 11.30 -10.37 11.51
CA SER A 12 11.29 -11.78 11.12
C SER A 12 11.81 -12.04 9.70
N ASN A 13 12.17 -10.99 8.95
CA ASN A 13 12.50 -11.06 7.51
C ASN A 13 11.42 -11.77 6.66
N ASN A 14 10.15 -11.63 7.05
CA ASN A 14 8.99 -12.16 6.34
C ASN A 14 8.37 -11.07 5.46
N LEU A 15 9.03 -10.78 4.35
CA LEU A 15 8.79 -9.60 3.50
C LEU A 15 8.15 -9.93 2.14
N THR A 16 7.79 -11.20 1.92
CA THR A 16 7.11 -11.68 0.71
C THR A 16 5.73 -12.21 1.05
N HIS A 17 4.78 -12.20 0.11
CA HIS A 17 3.41 -12.67 0.35
C HIS A 17 2.74 -11.97 1.55
N VAL A 18 3.03 -10.68 1.74
CA VAL A 18 2.46 -9.87 2.82
C VAL A 18 1.05 -9.47 2.44
N THR A 19 0.11 -9.67 3.36
CA THR A 19 -1.28 -9.25 3.16
C THR A 19 -1.39 -7.73 3.28
N LEU A 20 -1.75 -7.07 2.19
CA LEU A 20 -1.89 -5.61 2.12
C LEU A 20 -3.32 -5.18 2.45
N LYS A 21 -4.29 -6.01 2.06
CA LYS A 21 -5.70 -5.90 2.39
C LYS A 21 -6.26 -7.29 2.62
N TYR A 22 -7.02 -7.45 3.68
CA TYR A 22 -7.52 -8.76 4.11
C TYR A 22 -8.83 -9.09 3.42
N GLY A 23 -9.06 -10.37 3.12
CA GLY A 23 -10.37 -10.85 2.65
C GLY A 23 -11.28 -11.36 3.77
N GLU A 24 -10.73 -11.59 4.96
CA GLU A 24 -11.43 -12.10 6.13
C GLU A 24 -10.96 -11.37 7.39
N LYS A 25 -11.60 -11.67 8.52
CA LYS A 25 -11.17 -11.13 9.81
C LYS A 25 -9.72 -11.57 10.10
N ASN A 26 -8.88 -10.61 10.45
CA ASN A 26 -7.47 -10.85 10.77
C ASN A 26 -7.12 -10.35 12.19
N VAL A 27 -5.93 -10.76 12.67
CA VAL A 27 -5.46 -10.47 14.04
C VAL A 27 -4.97 -9.04 14.24
N TRP A 28 -4.65 -8.34 13.16
CA TRP A 28 -4.15 -6.96 13.17
C TRP A 28 -5.28 -5.93 13.12
N SER A 29 -6.50 -6.37 12.82
CA SER A 29 -7.66 -5.50 12.72
C SER A 29 -8.29 -5.25 14.10
N ASP A 30 -8.52 -3.97 14.40
CA ASP A 30 -9.23 -3.52 15.60
C ASP A 30 -10.75 -3.72 15.54
N SER A 31 -11.28 -4.13 14.38
CA SER A 31 -12.72 -4.31 14.13
C SER A 31 -12.98 -5.48 13.17
N PRO A 32 -14.00 -6.34 13.43
CA PRO A 32 -14.34 -7.44 12.53
C PRO A 32 -14.85 -6.98 11.15
N SER A 33 -15.18 -5.70 10.98
CA SER A 33 -15.67 -5.13 9.72
C SER A 33 -14.63 -4.27 9.01
N PHE A 34 -13.41 -4.16 9.55
CA PHE A 34 -12.32 -3.43 8.94
C PHE A 34 -11.31 -4.39 8.33
N PHE A 35 -11.10 -4.25 7.01
CA PHE A 35 -10.29 -5.17 6.21
C PHE A 35 -8.97 -4.54 5.73
N GLY A 36 -8.67 -3.31 6.15
CA GLY A 36 -7.42 -2.59 5.84
C GLY A 36 -7.56 -1.48 4.79
N ALA A 37 -8.78 -1.17 4.34
CA ALA A 37 -9.04 -0.07 3.41
C ALA A 37 -9.20 1.27 4.16
N LEU A 38 -8.46 2.29 3.73
CA LEU A 38 -8.52 3.63 4.31
C LEU A 38 -9.27 4.58 3.39
N ASP A 39 -9.96 5.55 3.99
CA ASP A 39 -10.49 6.72 3.30
C ASP A 39 -9.34 7.69 3.09
N LEU A 40 -8.93 7.88 1.84
CA LEU A 40 -7.74 8.64 1.48
C LEU A 40 -8.02 10.13 1.30
N ASP A 41 -9.28 10.54 1.09
CA ASP A 41 -9.64 11.96 0.94
C ASP A 41 -10.38 12.55 2.16
N GLY A 42 -10.77 11.70 3.11
CA GLY A 42 -11.39 12.11 4.37
C GLY A 42 -12.79 12.70 4.20
N GLN A 43 -13.38 12.61 3.00
CA GLN A 43 -14.73 13.10 2.73
C GLN A 43 -15.79 12.01 2.97
N GLY A 44 -15.38 10.82 3.39
CA GLY A 44 -16.21 9.63 3.38
C GLY A 44 -16.31 9.10 1.96
N GLY A 45 -15.73 7.93 1.73
CA GLY A 45 -15.76 7.26 0.45
C GLY A 45 -16.72 6.08 0.43
N GLY A 46 -16.67 5.35 -0.68
CA GLY A 46 -17.29 4.04 -0.77
C GLY A 46 -16.52 3.12 -1.69
N ALA A 47 -17.14 1.97 -1.95
CA ALA A 47 -16.65 0.95 -2.88
C ALA A 47 -16.13 1.50 -4.23
N SER A 48 -16.72 2.56 -4.77
CA SER A 48 -16.31 3.14 -6.06
C SER A 48 -14.95 3.84 -5.97
N ASP A 49 -14.75 4.68 -4.96
CA ASP A 49 -13.51 5.45 -4.79
C ASP A 49 -12.36 4.50 -4.44
N TYR A 50 -12.64 3.52 -3.57
CA TYR A 50 -11.68 2.47 -3.24
C TYR A 50 -11.19 1.70 -4.47
N ARG A 51 -12.08 1.35 -5.41
CA ARG A 51 -11.69 0.73 -6.69
C ARG A 51 -10.76 1.65 -7.48
N ILE A 52 -11.11 2.93 -7.61
CA ILE A 52 -10.31 3.91 -8.36
C ILE A 52 -8.92 4.06 -7.75
N TRP A 53 -8.82 4.17 -6.42
CA TRP A 53 -7.55 4.31 -5.72
C TRP A 53 -6.68 3.06 -5.84
N ILE A 54 -7.26 1.87 -5.85
CA ILE A 54 -6.50 0.67 -6.20
C ILE A 54 -6.02 0.79 -7.65
N THR A 55 -6.90 1.02 -8.63
CA THR A 55 -6.54 1.05 -10.06
C THR A 55 -5.45 2.07 -10.36
N GLN A 56 -5.61 3.31 -9.92
CA GLN A 56 -4.86 4.48 -10.39
C GLN A 56 -3.93 5.08 -9.32
N GLY A 57 -4.07 4.67 -8.07
CA GLY A 57 -3.52 5.41 -6.94
C GLY A 57 -4.45 6.54 -6.52
N TYR A 58 -4.12 7.18 -5.41
CA TYR A 58 -4.80 8.37 -4.92
C TYR A 58 -4.09 9.61 -5.48
N ALA A 59 -4.79 10.59 -6.02
CA ALA A 59 -4.13 11.75 -6.64
C ALA A 59 -3.72 12.83 -5.63
N GLY A 60 -4.25 12.78 -4.41
CA GLY A 60 -3.92 13.72 -3.35
C GLY A 60 -2.60 13.39 -2.64
N GLU A 61 -2.20 14.28 -1.76
CA GLU A 61 -1.07 14.10 -0.87
C GLU A 61 -1.53 13.51 0.46
N ILE A 62 -0.78 12.54 0.97
CA ILE A 62 -0.92 12.01 2.33
C ILE A 62 0.45 12.11 2.98
N SER A 63 0.49 12.69 4.16
CA SER A 63 1.69 12.94 4.94
C SER A 63 1.73 12.07 6.20
N VAL A 64 2.94 11.85 6.72
CA VAL A 64 3.10 11.29 8.07
C VAL A 64 2.47 12.23 9.09
N GLY A 65 1.69 11.67 10.00
CA GLY A 65 0.89 12.41 10.98
C GLY A 65 -0.55 12.69 10.55
N ASP A 66 -0.89 12.46 9.28
CA ASP A 66 -2.27 12.60 8.83
C ASP A 66 -3.20 11.60 9.52
N VAL A 67 -4.42 12.04 9.79
CA VAL A 67 -5.47 11.23 10.41
C VAL A 67 -6.46 10.85 9.33
N LEU A 68 -6.58 9.55 9.05
CA LEU A 68 -7.48 9.01 8.02
C LEU A 68 -8.62 8.23 8.63
N LEU A 69 -9.78 8.24 7.98
CA LEU A 69 -10.92 7.40 8.35
C LEU A 69 -10.69 5.96 7.85
N LYS A 70 -11.29 5.01 8.54
CA LYS A 70 -11.36 3.62 8.08
C LYS A 70 -12.55 3.43 7.16
N GLU A 71 -12.36 2.74 6.05
CA GLU A 71 -13.46 2.27 5.21
C GLU A 71 -13.93 0.90 5.70
N MET A 72 -15.19 0.83 6.11
CA MET A 72 -15.79 -0.38 6.66
C MET A 72 -16.36 -1.26 5.54
N GLY A 73 -16.31 -2.58 5.76
CA GLY A 73 -16.77 -3.57 4.80
C GLY A 73 -15.63 -4.10 3.92
N ASN A 74 -15.79 -5.34 3.44
CA ASN A 74 -14.73 -6.01 2.71
C ASN A 74 -14.50 -5.43 1.30
N MET A 75 -15.53 -4.88 0.66
CA MET A 75 -15.42 -4.31 -0.70
C MET A 75 -14.81 -5.31 -1.71
N GLU A 76 -15.23 -6.58 -1.66
CA GLU A 76 -14.67 -7.68 -2.47
C GLU A 76 -14.64 -7.37 -3.97
N GLY A 77 -15.79 -7.01 -4.56
CA GLY A 77 -15.88 -6.68 -5.99
C GLY A 77 -14.99 -5.51 -6.42
N PRO A 78 -15.07 -4.34 -5.75
CA PRO A 78 -14.15 -3.23 -5.96
C PRO A 78 -12.67 -3.59 -5.85
N THR A 79 -12.33 -4.39 -4.85
CA THR A 79 -10.96 -4.88 -4.65
C THR A 79 -10.52 -5.69 -5.87
N PHE A 80 -11.38 -6.64 -6.28
CA PHE A 80 -11.08 -7.54 -7.39
C PHE A 80 -10.81 -6.79 -8.69
N GLN A 81 -11.72 -5.87 -9.02
CA GLN A 81 -11.66 -5.08 -10.25
C GLN A 81 -10.47 -4.13 -10.25
N GLY A 82 -10.26 -3.41 -9.14
CA GLY A 82 -9.18 -2.43 -9.04
C GLY A 82 -7.81 -3.09 -9.11
N PHE A 83 -7.63 -4.22 -8.43
CA PHE A 83 -6.39 -4.98 -8.50
C PHE A 83 -6.16 -5.51 -9.91
N ASP A 84 -7.16 -6.12 -10.55
CA ASP A 84 -6.99 -6.73 -11.88
C ASP A 84 -6.57 -5.69 -12.92
N GLU A 85 -7.22 -4.52 -12.90
CA GLU A 85 -6.87 -3.40 -13.78
C GLU A 85 -5.44 -2.90 -13.56
N ARG A 86 -5.05 -2.70 -12.30
CA ARG A 86 -3.69 -2.25 -11.96
C ARG A 86 -2.63 -3.30 -12.28
N TYR A 87 -2.88 -4.54 -11.90
CA TYR A 87 -1.93 -5.65 -12.03
C TYR A 87 -1.65 -5.97 -13.50
N ASN A 88 -2.70 -5.96 -14.34
CA ASN A 88 -2.59 -6.18 -15.78
C ASN A 88 -2.07 -4.96 -16.56
N GLY A 89 -1.99 -3.79 -15.92
CA GLY A 89 -1.37 -2.59 -16.50
C GLY A 89 0.15 -2.67 -16.70
N CYS A 90 0.83 -3.68 -16.14
CA CYS A 90 2.27 -3.85 -16.31
C CYS A 90 2.62 -4.16 -17.77
N THR A 91 3.43 -3.31 -18.39
CA THR A 91 3.93 -3.49 -19.77
C THR A 91 5.40 -3.91 -19.84
N HIS A 92 6.07 -3.93 -18.69
CA HIS A 92 7.51 -4.19 -18.57
C HIS A 92 7.85 -5.68 -18.70
N PHE A 93 9.11 -5.96 -19.09
CA PHE A 93 9.72 -7.30 -19.10
C PHE A 93 8.84 -8.40 -19.73
N GLY A 94 8.12 -8.04 -20.80
CA GLY A 94 7.30 -8.96 -21.58
C GLY A 94 5.98 -9.38 -20.92
N ALA A 95 5.49 -8.67 -19.89
CA ALA A 95 4.24 -9.00 -19.20
C ALA A 95 3.04 -9.20 -20.16
N LEU A 96 2.96 -8.42 -21.24
CA LEU A 96 1.89 -8.52 -22.25
C LEU A 96 2.10 -9.65 -23.28
N SER A 97 3.26 -10.29 -23.29
CA SER A 97 3.65 -11.34 -24.24
C SER A 97 4.03 -12.66 -23.55
N GLY A 98 3.52 -12.89 -22.34
CA GLY A 98 3.74 -14.13 -21.57
C GLY A 98 5.05 -14.16 -20.75
N GLY A 99 5.77 -13.04 -20.69
CA GLY A 99 6.88 -12.83 -19.75
C GLY A 99 6.39 -12.62 -18.31
N VAL A 100 7.30 -12.70 -17.36
CA VAL A 100 7.00 -12.62 -15.92
C VAL A 100 6.61 -11.21 -15.46
N GLY A 101 6.94 -10.18 -16.23
CA GLY A 101 6.76 -8.78 -15.81
C GLY A 101 7.77 -8.36 -14.74
N CYS A 102 7.43 -7.32 -13.97
CA CYS A 102 8.27 -6.89 -12.85
C CYS A 102 8.25 -7.92 -11.73
N THR A 103 9.42 -8.16 -11.12
CA THR A 103 9.63 -8.98 -9.93
C THR A 103 10.38 -8.17 -8.87
N THR A 104 10.52 -8.69 -7.65
CA THR A 104 11.28 -8.03 -6.58
C THR A 104 12.75 -7.81 -6.93
N ASP A 105 13.32 -8.68 -7.78
CA ASP A 105 14.73 -8.61 -8.19
C ASP A 105 14.95 -7.76 -9.44
N ASN A 106 13.90 -7.55 -10.24
CA ASN A 106 13.96 -6.80 -11.48
C ASN A 106 12.62 -6.11 -11.76
N PHE A 107 12.55 -4.82 -11.45
CA PHE A 107 11.36 -4.01 -11.65
C PHE A 107 11.72 -2.65 -12.25
N GLU A 108 10.73 -2.08 -12.94
CA GLU A 108 10.74 -0.68 -13.35
C GLU A 108 10.06 0.14 -12.24
N PRO A 109 10.68 1.20 -11.70
CA PRO A 109 10.09 2.00 -10.61
C PRO A 109 8.70 2.57 -10.90
N THR A 110 8.38 2.80 -12.17
CA THR A 110 7.07 3.28 -12.65
C THR A 110 6.05 2.16 -12.93
N CYS A 111 6.38 0.91 -12.60
CA CYS A 111 5.48 -0.21 -12.82
C CYS A 111 4.18 -0.06 -12.02
N PRO A 112 3.00 -0.23 -12.64
CA PRO A 112 1.73 -0.11 -11.93
C PRO A 112 1.54 -1.21 -10.86
N ARG A 113 2.25 -2.34 -10.94
CA ARG A 113 2.24 -3.35 -9.85
C ARG A 113 2.93 -2.85 -8.58
N ILE A 114 3.71 -1.77 -8.64
CA ILE A 114 4.30 -1.18 -7.45
C ILE A 114 3.26 -0.26 -6.81
N VAL A 115 2.94 -0.53 -5.56
CA VAL A 115 2.02 0.26 -4.74
C VAL A 115 2.76 0.78 -3.52
N LYS A 116 2.41 2.00 -3.11
CA LYS A 116 2.88 2.60 -1.86
C LYS A 116 1.72 2.59 -0.89
N VAL A 117 1.91 1.94 0.24
CA VAL A 117 0.86 1.63 1.21
C VAL A 117 1.12 2.41 2.49
N PRO A 118 0.14 3.16 3.02
CA PRO A 118 0.24 3.77 4.34
C PRO A 118 0.47 2.71 5.42
N ILE A 119 1.50 2.95 6.23
CA ILE A 119 1.74 2.27 7.50
C ILE A 119 1.12 3.12 8.59
N TYR A 120 0.28 2.53 9.44
CA TYR A 120 -0.54 3.31 10.36
C TYR A 120 -0.66 2.70 11.77
N SER A 121 -1.01 3.55 12.72
CA SER A 121 -1.43 3.18 14.08
C SER A 121 -2.90 3.53 14.29
N TYR A 122 -3.62 2.75 15.09
CA TYR A 122 -4.99 3.09 15.47
C TYR A 122 -5.01 4.26 16.46
N THR A 123 -5.97 5.18 16.29
CA THR A 123 -6.25 6.20 17.31
C THR A 123 -7.01 5.58 18.49
N VAL A 124 -7.14 6.35 19.57
CA VAL A 124 -7.83 5.93 20.80
C VAL A 124 -9.30 5.59 20.55
N ASP A 125 -9.97 6.32 19.65
CA ASP A 125 -11.39 6.11 19.32
C ASP A 125 -11.63 4.93 18.37
N LYS A 126 -10.57 4.39 17.77
CA LYS A 126 -10.62 3.27 16.83
C LYS A 126 -11.55 3.50 15.63
N GLN A 127 -11.88 4.75 15.31
CA GLN A 127 -12.59 5.11 14.07
C GLN A 127 -11.60 5.56 13.00
N THR A 128 -10.46 6.08 13.44
CA THR A 128 -9.42 6.67 12.61
C THR A 128 -8.09 5.96 12.79
N VAL A 129 -7.17 6.24 11.88
CA VAL A 129 -5.77 5.82 11.96
C VAL A 129 -4.86 7.03 11.78
N VAL A 130 -3.68 6.99 12.37
CA VAL A 130 -2.61 7.96 12.14
C VAL A 130 -1.60 7.34 11.18
N VAL A 131 -1.26 8.05 10.12
CA VAL A 131 -0.20 7.64 9.19
C VAL A 131 1.16 7.80 9.87
N GLU A 132 1.90 6.70 9.95
CA GLU A 132 3.22 6.61 10.60
C GLU A 132 4.35 6.55 9.57
N GLY A 133 4.04 6.24 8.31
CA GLY A 133 4.99 6.09 7.24
C GLY A 133 4.38 5.43 6.01
N PHE A 134 5.22 5.12 5.03
CA PHE A 134 4.81 4.45 3.80
C PHE A 134 5.79 3.35 3.44
N ALA A 135 5.29 2.22 2.96
CA ALA A 135 6.10 1.14 2.43
C ALA A 135 5.69 0.81 1.00
N ALA A 136 6.68 0.51 0.16
CA ALA A 136 6.45 0.08 -1.22
C ALA A 136 6.32 -1.44 -1.29
N PHE A 137 5.37 -1.92 -2.08
CA PHE A 137 5.16 -3.34 -2.33
C PHE A 137 4.97 -3.58 -3.83
N LEU A 138 5.49 -4.69 -4.32
CA LEU A 138 5.10 -5.27 -5.60
C LEU A 138 3.88 -6.16 -5.38
N LEU A 139 2.77 -5.85 -6.05
CA LEU A 139 1.57 -6.69 -6.05
C LEU A 139 1.87 -8.07 -6.62
N GLU A 140 1.35 -9.10 -5.98
CA GLU A 140 1.56 -10.50 -6.35
C GLU A 140 0.27 -11.18 -6.76
N ASN A 141 -0.72 -11.17 -5.87
CA ASN A 141 -1.94 -11.93 -6.08
C ASN A 141 -3.13 -11.34 -5.32
N GLN A 142 -4.31 -11.75 -5.75
CA GLN A 142 -5.57 -11.48 -5.07
C GLN A 142 -6.46 -12.73 -4.97
N THR A 143 -7.45 -12.69 -4.07
CA THR A 143 -8.47 -13.75 -3.95
C THR A 143 -9.87 -13.25 -4.30
N ASP A 144 -10.80 -14.17 -4.52
CA ASP A 144 -12.24 -13.87 -4.70
C ASP A 144 -12.91 -13.32 -3.43
N LYS A 145 -12.23 -13.44 -2.28
CA LYS A 145 -12.59 -12.79 -1.00
C LYS A 145 -12.02 -11.39 -0.86
N GLY A 146 -11.39 -10.87 -1.92
CA GLY A 146 -10.76 -9.56 -1.91
C GLY A 146 -9.53 -9.48 -1.03
N GLU A 147 -8.82 -10.57 -0.76
CA GLU A 147 -7.48 -10.45 -0.17
C GLU A 147 -6.51 -9.93 -1.24
N ILE A 148 -5.58 -9.06 -0.88
CA ILE A 148 -4.46 -8.62 -1.72
C ILE A 148 -3.15 -8.97 -1.01
N THR A 149 -2.22 -9.55 -1.76
CA THR A 149 -0.86 -9.85 -1.30
C THR A 149 0.19 -9.14 -2.15
N GLY A 150 1.32 -8.83 -1.52
CA GLY A 150 2.48 -8.26 -2.18
C GLY A 150 3.80 -8.53 -1.47
N SER A 151 4.90 -8.37 -2.19
CA SER A 151 6.24 -8.40 -1.65
C SER A 151 6.75 -7.00 -1.39
N PHE A 152 7.33 -6.78 -0.21
CA PHE A 152 7.97 -5.52 0.14
C PHE A 152 9.12 -5.23 -0.82
N LEU A 153 9.18 -4.00 -1.30
CA LEU A 153 10.29 -3.49 -2.09
C LEU A 153 11.10 -2.53 -1.23
N ASN A 154 12.37 -2.87 -1.02
CA ASN A 154 13.31 -1.94 -0.42
C ASN A 154 13.71 -0.87 -1.46
N MET A 155 12.81 0.09 -1.67
CA MET A 155 13.06 1.25 -2.49
C MET A 155 13.78 2.29 -1.63
N VAL A 156 15.10 2.39 -1.76
CA VAL A 156 15.83 3.53 -1.20
C VAL A 156 15.36 4.76 -1.99
N SER A 157 14.46 5.59 -1.44
CA SER A 157 14.15 6.85 -2.10
C SER A 157 15.36 7.77 -1.98
N ASN A 158 16.01 8.04 -3.11
CA ASN A 158 16.73 9.28 -3.27
C ASN A 158 15.66 10.38 -3.29
N GLY A 159 15.34 10.91 -2.11
CA GLY A 159 14.51 12.10 -1.99
C GLY A 159 15.08 13.19 -2.89
N ALA A 160 14.25 13.71 -3.79
CA ALA A 160 14.59 14.87 -4.60
C ALA A 160 15.03 16.01 -3.67
N SER A 161 16.32 16.31 -3.67
CA SER A 161 16.80 17.62 -3.26
C SER A 161 17.62 18.17 -4.42
N SER A 162 17.09 19.23 -5.03
CA SER A 162 17.93 20.28 -5.58
C SER A 162 18.84 20.74 -4.44
N GLY A 163 20.05 20.17 -4.40
CA GLY A 163 21.19 20.58 -3.59
C GLY A 163 20.99 20.66 -2.08
N SER A 164 21.24 19.58 -1.35
CA SER A 164 22.08 19.61 -0.13
C SER A 164 22.37 18.18 0.36
N ASN A 165 23.58 17.95 0.82
CA ASN A 165 24.03 16.64 1.32
C ASN A 165 23.42 16.27 2.69
N VAL A 166 23.33 14.95 2.91
CA VAL A 166 23.32 14.18 4.19
C VAL A 166 22.02 14.10 5.01
N GLY A 167 21.63 12.86 5.31
CA GLY A 167 20.88 12.48 6.52
C GLY A 167 20.84 10.96 6.69
N GLU A 168 21.57 10.43 7.67
CA GLU A 168 21.47 9.03 8.12
C GLU A 168 20.03 8.73 8.52
N GLY A 169 19.51 7.57 8.11
CA GLY A 169 18.14 7.15 8.38
C GLY A 169 17.83 7.17 9.87
N THR A 170 16.72 7.81 10.22
CA THR A 170 16.21 7.82 11.59
C THR A 170 15.23 6.66 11.79
N ASP A 171 15.24 6.09 12.99
CA ASP A 171 14.32 5.03 13.42
C ASP A 171 12.87 5.46 13.14
N GLY A 172 12.23 4.79 12.18
CA GLY A 172 10.88 5.08 11.70
C GLY A 172 10.76 5.28 10.18
N ASP A 173 11.88 5.46 9.47
CA ASP A 173 11.88 5.74 8.03
C ASP A 173 11.77 4.46 7.19
N PHE A 174 10.56 4.12 6.73
CA PHE A 174 10.33 3.07 5.71
C PHE A 174 10.71 3.52 4.28
N GLY A 175 11.59 4.53 4.16
CA GLY A 175 12.25 4.89 2.90
C GLY A 175 11.49 5.84 1.97
N LEU A 176 10.39 6.49 2.38
CA LEU A 176 9.64 7.45 1.54
C LEU A 176 9.25 8.71 2.32
N TYR A 177 9.84 9.86 1.95
CA TYR A 177 9.79 11.11 2.73
C TYR A 177 8.65 12.07 2.41
N ASN A 178 8.00 11.97 1.24
CA ASN A 178 6.80 12.70 0.84
C ASN A 178 6.25 12.03 -0.42
N LEU A 179 4.92 12.00 -0.60
CA LEU A 179 4.38 11.40 -1.80
C LEU A 179 3.22 12.15 -2.44
N ILE A 180 3.54 12.66 -3.64
CA ILE A 180 2.57 12.72 -4.72
C ILE A 180 2.46 11.29 -5.25
N LEU A 181 1.27 10.70 -5.14
CA LEU A 181 0.96 9.34 -5.60
C LEU A 181 0.76 9.26 -7.12
N SER A 182 1.04 10.35 -7.84
CA SER A 182 1.12 10.42 -9.30
C SER A 182 2.53 10.79 -9.78
N GLU A 183 3.05 10.02 -10.73
CA GLU A 183 3.26 10.48 -12.11
C GLU A 183 2.88 9.33 -13.06
#